data_AF-A0AAN7WA94-F1
#
_entry.id   AF-A0AAN7WA94-F1
#
_cell.length_a   1.000
_cell.length_b   1.000
_cell.length_c   1.000
_cell.angle_alpha   90.00
_cell.angle_beta   90.00
_cell.angle_gamma   90.00
#
_symmetry.space_group_name_H-M   'P 1'
#
loop_
_entity.id
_entity.type
_entity.pdbx_description
1 polymer ?
#
loop_
_entity_poly.entity_id
_entity_poly.type
_entity_poly.pdbx_seq_one_letter_code
_entity_poly.pdbx_strand_id
1 'polypeptide(L)'
;MGSNAPDTAEIPVIDIRPSNTHAPRQLLEAATRNGFVFVENSGLDAKDVDHMFDLSKEFFSSSMDIKEEVAISSNKAGANVGWLSRGVEKLDPATQKRPDVKEALNIAEPFDGNLQQPMPKPLKAHAQTILEFQNRCLELCQTILELFAVALDLEKDWFTARHSQPGKRSGTVFRLLYYPKVETYEDGVDIRAGAHSDFGSITLLFQQHGQPGLEIKTPSGEWVPVPVDPHSNTYGTSIDETMQQHPLPILVNIGDLLDDWTGGLLKSTVHRVIFPQGGGEDRYSMAYFCQPLDDAMLEAVPSKLVQAHVERTGRSGMRNGNVITARDHLMERLAATYTLK
;
A
#
# COMPACT_ATOMS: atom_id res chain seq x y z
N MET A 1 -32.91 17.98 2.64
CA MET A 1 -32.24 17.77 3.95
C MET A 1 -30.79 17.49 3.62
N GLY A 2 -29.87 18.35 4.03
CA GLY A 2 -28.46 18.21 3.67
C GLY A 2 -27.93 16.88 4.20
N SER A 3 -27.43 16.02 3.31
CA SER A 3 -26.66 14.85 3.70
C SER A 3 -25.34 15.36 4.27
N ASN A 4 -25.21 15.39 5.60
CA ASN A 4 -23.91 15.57 6.20
C ASN A 4 -23.04 14.40 5.72
N ALA A 5 -21.98 14.70 4.98
CA ALA A 5 -20.95 13.72 4.66
C ALA A 5 -20.48 13.06 5.97
N PRO A 6 -20.16 11.76 5.98
CA PRO A 6 -19.58 11.13 7.17
C PRO A 6 -18.28 11.84 7.54
N ASP A 7 -18.02 11.98 8.85
CA ASP A 7 -16.73 12.50 9.33
C ASP A 7 -15.61 11.57 8.83
N THR A 8 -14.77 12.10 7.94
CA THR A 8 -13.64 11.36 7.37
C THR A 8 -12.43 11.42 8.29
N ALA A 9 -11.52 10.46 8.14
CA ALA A 9 -10.25 10.45 8.84
C ALA A 9 -9.45 11.73 8.58
N GLU A 10 -9.03 12.41 9.64
CA GLU A 10 -8.09 13.52 9.57
C GLU A 10 -6.67 13.01 9.30
N ILE A 11 -6.36 12.79 8.02
CA ILE A 11 -5.05 12.39 7.53
C ILE A 11 -4.35 13.63 6.96
N PRO A 12 -3.15 14.01 7.46
CA PRO A 12 -2.47 15.21 6.99
C PRO A 12 -1.96 15.04 5.56
N VAL A 13 -1.99 16.14 4.81
CA VAL A 13 -1.31 16.29 3.52
C VAL A 13 0.05 16.93 3.75
N ILE A 14 1.10 16.29 3.25
CA ILE A 14 2.49 16.72 3.45
C ILE A 14 3.18 16.88 2.10
N ASP A 15 3.62 18.10 1.85
CA ASP A 15 4.55 18.42 0.78
C ASP A 15 5.97 17.96 1.16
N ILE A 16 6.51 17.02 0.39
CA ILE A 16 7.85 16.46 0.63
C ILE A 16 8.97 17.14 -0.18
N ARG A 17 8.70 18.27 -0.84
CA ARG A 17 9.77 19.02 -1.54
C ARG A 17 10.90 19.39 -0.57
N PRO A 18 12.16 19.42 -1.05
CA PRO A 18 13.31 19.83 -0.22
C PRO A 18 13.17 21.21 0.43
N SER A 19 12.35 22.11 -0.14
CA SER A 19 12.04 23.42 0.44
C SER A 19 11.22 23.36 1.73
N ASN A 20 10.48 22.27 1.98
CA ASN A 20 9.76 22.06 3.22
C ASN A 20 10.66 21.38 4.26
N THR A 21 11.42 22.17 5.01
CA THR A 21 12.32 21.66 6.07
C THR A 21 11.56 21.01 7.24
N HIS A 22 10.24 21.15 7.32
CA HIS A 22 9.42 20.54 8.37
C HIS A 22 8.87 19.16 7.98
N ALA A 23 9.00 18.76 6.71
CA ALA A 23 8.47 17.48 6.21
C ALA A 23 8.88 16.26 7.06
N PRO A 24 10.15 16.11 7.51
CA PRO A 24 10.54 15.01 8.40
C PRO A 24 9.68 14.92 9.67
N ARG A 25 9.51 16.04 10.37
CA ARG A 25 8.72 16.10 11.61
C ARG A 25 7.24 15.84 11.35
N GLN A 26 6.68 16.43 10.29
CA GLN A 26 5.28 16.25 9.94
C GLN A 26 4.98 14.79 9.58
N LEU A 27 5.87 14.13 8.83
CA LEU A 27 5.75 12.71 8.48
C LEU A 27 5.80 11.82 9.74
N LEU A 28 6.75 12.09 10.65
CA LEU A 28 6.84 11.38 11.91
C LEU A 28 5.56 11.55 12.76
N GLU A 29 5.01 12.76 12.85
CA GLU A 29 3.75 13.02 13.54
C GLU A 29 2.56 12.27 12.92
N ALA A 30 2.45 12.26 11.60
CA ALA A 30 1.40 11.53 10.88
C ALA A 30 1.52 10.01 11.09
N ALA A 31 2.72 9.45 10.94
CA ALA A 31 3.00 8.03 11.09
C ALA A 31 2.81 7.54 12.54
N THR A 32 3.15 8.37 13.54
CA THR A 32 2.94 8.04 14.96
C THR A 32 1.49 8.22 15.42
N ARG A 33 0.72 9.15 14.82
CA ARG A 33 -0.69 9.37 15.18
C ARG A 33 -1.60 8.37 14.50
N ASN A 34 -1.56 8.35 13.17
CA ASN A 34 -2.54 7.69 12.30
C ASN A 34 -1.97 6.48 11.55
N GLY A 35 -0.65 6.43 11.32
CA GLY A 35 -0.04 5.43 10.43
C GLY A 35 -0.28 5.68 8.93
N PHE A 36 -0.94 6.79 8.60
CA PHE A 36 -1.33 7.19 7.25
C PHE A 36 -1.01 8.67 7.02
N VAL A 37 -0.65 9.01 5.78
CA VAL A 37 -0.33 10.38 5.35
C VAL A 37 -0.59 10.53 3.84
N PHE A 38 -1.09 11.69 3.41
CA PHE A 38 -1.10 12.05 1.99
C PHE A 38 0.20 12.77 1.63
N VAL A 39 0.84 12.35 0.55
CA VAL A 39 2.11 12.92 0.07
C VAL A 39 1.86 13.69 -1.22
N GLU A 40 2.19 14.99 -1.18
CA GLU A 40 2.22 15.88 -2.34
C GLU A 40 3.64 16.06 -2.88
N ASN A 41 3.74 16.47 -4.15
CA ASN A 41 5.02 16.69 -4.84
C ASN A 41 5.92 15.45 -4.80
N SER A 42 5.31 14.30 -5.05
CA SER A 42 5.94 12.98 -5.04
C SER A 42 7.00 12.77 -6.13
N GLY A 43 7.05 13.65 -7.13
CA GLY A 43 7.89 13.50 -8.32
C GLY A 43 7.30 12.55 -9.38
N LEU A 44 6.15 11.92 -9.13
CA LEU A 44 5.41 11.18 -10.15
C LEU A 44 4.48 12.13 -10.94
N ASP A 45 4.53 12.06 -12.27
CA ASP A 45 3.61 12.78 -13.14
C ASP A 45 2.22 12.12 -13.09
N ALA A 46 1.18 12.95 -12.98
CA ALA A 46 -0.21 12.52 -13.00
C ALA A 46 -0.53 11.67 -14.24
N LYS A 47 0.02 12.04 -15.41
CA LYS A 47 -0.20 11.32 -16.66
C LYS A 47 0.37 9.91 -16.65
N ASP A 48 1.48 9.71 -15.95
CA ASP A 48 2.07 8.39 -15.79
C ASP A 48 1.21 7.52 -14.87
N VAL A 49 0.68 8.09 -13.78
CA VAL A 49 -0.25 7.40 -12.88
C VAL A 49 -1.54 7.03 -13.63
N ASP A 50 -2.12 7.95 -14.39
CA ASP A 50 -3.32 7.72 -15.21
C ASP A 50 -3.08 6.65 -16.28
N HIS A 51 -1.94 6.71 -16.96
CA HIS A 51 -1.58 5.69 -17.94
C HIS A 51 -1.45 4.29 -17.31
N MET A 52 -0.89 4.20 -16.10
CA MET A 52 -0.85 2.94 -15.36
C MET A 52 -2.23 2.42 -14.96
N PHE A 53 -3.18 3.32 -14.62
CA PHE A 53 -4.58 2.95 -14.42
C PHE A 53 -5.25 2.44 -15.70
N ASP A 54 -4.98 3.05 -16.86
CA ASP A 54 -5.49 2.58 -18.15
C ASP A 54 -4.99 1.17 -18.46
N LEU A 55 -3.70 0.91 -18.26
CA LEU A 55 -3.11 -0.42 -18.40
C LEU A 55 -3.73 -1.44 -17.43
N SER A 56 -3.95 -1.03 -16.18
CA SER A 56 -4.66 -1.86 -15.20
C SER A 56 -6.05 -2.24 -15.68
N LYS A 57 -6.82 -1.28 -16.20
CA LYS A 57 -8.15 -1.50 -16.73
C LYS A 57 -8.14 -2.41 -17.95
N GLU A 58 -7.20 -2.22 -18.88
CA GLU A 58 -7.03 -3.08 -20.06
C GLU A 58 -6.77 -4.54 -19.66
N PHE A 59 -5.89 -4.76 -18.68
CA PHE A 59 -5.63 -6.10 -18.16
C PHE A 59 -6.89 -6.72 -17.54
N PHE A 60 -7.57 -6.04 -16.62
CA PHE A 60 -8.72 -6.63 -15.92
C PHE A 60 -9.94 -6.85 -16.82
N SER A 61 -10.05 -6.09 -17.92
CA SER A 61 -11.08 -6.26 -18.97
C SER A 61 -10.76 -7.40 -19.95
N SER A 62 -9.58 -8.01 -19.88
CA SER A 62 -9.18 -9.11 -20.76
C SER A 62 -9.97 -10.39 -20.47
N SER A 63 -9.99 -11.31 -21.45
CA SER A 63 -10.65 -12.61 -21.33
C SER A 63 -10.05 -13.45 -20.20
N MET A 64 -10.81 -14.47 -19.76
CA MET A 64 -10.40 -15.26 -18.62
C MET A 64 -9.05 -15.95 -18.85
N ASP A 65 -8.92 -16.57 -20.02
CA ASP A 65 -7.72 -17.26 -20.50
C ASP A 65 -6.46 -16.39 -20.40
N ILE A 66 -6.54 -15.09 -20.77
CA ILE A 66 -5.39 -14.17 -20.72
C ILE A 66 -4.94 -13.92 -19.29
N LYS A 67 -5.88 -13.81 -18.33
CA LYS A 67 -5.53 -13.59 -16.92
C LYS A 67 -5.03 -14.88 -16.28
N GLU A 68 -5.62 -16.03 -16.63
CA GLU A 68 -5.20 -17.35 -16.15
C GLU A 68 -3.79 -17.73 -16.59
N GLU A 69 -3.34 -17.30 -17.78
CA GLU A 69 -1.95 -17.50 -18.26
C GLU A 69 -0.88 -16.97 -17.27
N VAL A 70 -1.24 -15.99 -16.44
CA VAL A 70 -0.34 -15.37 -15.46
C VAL A 70 -0.83 -15.55 -14.02
N ALA A 71 -1.75 -16.49 -13.76
CA ALA A 71 -2.30 -16.73 -12.42
C ALA A 71 -1.18 -17.09 -11.43
N ILE A 72 -1.29 -16.60 -10.20
CA ILE A 72 -0.33 -16.85 -9.12
C ILE A 72 -0.17 -18.36 -8.81
N SER A 73 -1.25 -19.13 -8.96
CA SER A 73 -1.26 -20.59 -8.77
C SER A 73 -0.63 -21.35 -9.94
N SER A 74 -0.48 -20.71 -11.09
CA SER A 74 -0.03 -21.34 -12.34
C SER A 74 1.44 -21.07 -12.66
N ASN A 75 2.04 -20.02 -12.09
CA ASN A 75 3.35 -19.57 -12.53
C ASN A 75 4.49 -20.29 -11.79
N LYS A 76 5.61 -20.45 -12.50
CA LYS A 76 6.90 -20.94 -11.95
C LYS A 76 7.74 -19.81 -11.34
N ALA A 77 7.18 -18.60 -11.22
CA ALA A 77 7.92 -17.36 -10.93
C ALA A 77 8.14 -17.10 -9.42
N GLY A 78 7.47 -17.87 -8.55
CA GLY A 78 7.63 -17.80 -7.09
C GLY A 78 6.33 -17.47 -6.35
N ALA A 79 6.35 -17.57 -5.02
CA ALA A 79 5.23 -17.18 -4.18
C ALA A 79 4.99 -15.66 -4.25
N ASN A 80 3.71 -15.22 -4.30
CA ASN A 80 3.27 -13.82 -4.27
C ASN A 80 3.38 -12.98 -5.57
N VAL A 81 3.61 -13.59 -6.74
CA VAL A 81 3.66 -12.90 -8.04
C VAL A 81 2.59 -13.45 -8.98
N GLY A 82 1.94 -12.61 -9.80
CA GLY A 82 0.91 -13.04 -10.77
C GLY A 82 -0.52 -12.63 -10.39
N TRP A 83 -1.48 -13.11 -11.18
CA TRP A 83 -2.89 -12.74 -11.06
C TRP A 83 -3.64 -13.59 -10.01
N LEU A 84 -4.49 -12.93 -9.24
CA LEU A 84 -5.37 -13.49 -8.23
C LEU A 84 -6.82 -13.24 -8.66
N SER A 85 -7.58 -14.31 -8.83
CA SER A 85 -9.00 -14.23 -9.18
C SER A 85 -9.86 -13.82 -7.99
N ARG A 86 -11.08 -13.38 -8.29
CA ARG A 86 -12.12 -13.17 -7.27
C ARG A 86 -12.32 -14.44 -6.45
N GLY A 87 -12.61 -14.26 -5.16
CA GLY A 87 -12.90 -15.38 -4.27
C GLY A 87 -11.67 -16.08 -3.69
N VAL A 88 -10.47 -15.77 -4.16
CA VAL A 88 -9.22 -16.42 -3.69
C VAL A 88 -8.74 -15.81 -2.38
N GLU A 89 -8.74 -14.49 -2.26
CA GLU A 89 -8.29 -13.81 -1.04
C GLU A 89 -9.44 -13.61 -0.05
N LYS A 90 -9.17 -13.87 1.22
CA LYS A 90 -10.03 -13.52 2.36
C LYS A 90 -9.12 -12.94 3.43
N LEU A 91 -8.98 -11.61 3.44
CA LEU A 91 -7.95 -10.93 4.22
C LEU A 91 -8.19 -10.97 5.74
N ASP A 92 -9.45 -11.04 6.16
CA ASP A 92 -9.88 -11.22 7.54
C ASP A 92 -10.70 -12.52 7.67
N PRO A 93 -10.04 -13.69 7.65
CA PRO A 93 -10.73 -14.97 7.69
C PRO A 93 -11.51 -15.20 8.99
N ALA A 94 -11.13 -14.50 10.06
CA ALA A 94 -11.71 -14.61 11.39
C ALA A 94 -13.07 -13.91 11.50
N THR A 95 -13.27 -12.78 10.80
CA THR A 95 -14.54 -12.03 10.86
C THR A 95 -15.38 -12.11 9.59
N GLN A 96 -14.76 -12.26 8.42
CA GLN A 96 -15.50 -12.25 7.15
C GLN A 96 -16.31 -13.54 6.96
N LYS A 97 -17.51 -13.40 6.41
CA LYS A 97 -18.35 -14.54 6.00
C LYS A 97 -18.04 -15.03 4.59
N ARG A 98 -17.68 -14.11 3.70
CA ARG A 98 -17.35 -14.36 2.29
C ARG A 98 -15.95 -13.85 1.95
N PRO A 99 -15.29 -14.40 0.92
CA PRO A 99 -14.03 -13.86 0.40
C PRO A 99 -14.16 -12.41 -0.08
N ASP A 100 -13.01 -11.76 -0.28
CA ASP A 100 -12.93 -10.41 -0.82
C ASP A 100 -13.47 -10.35 -2.25
N VAL A 101 -14.22 -9.29 -2.56
CA VAL A 101 -14.71 -9.01 -3.91
C VAL A 101 -13.70 -8.15 -4.67
N LYS A 102 -12.62 -8.77 -5.13
CA LYS A 102 -11.57 -8.12 -5.92
C LYS A 102 -10.80 -9.10 -6.80
N GLU A 103 -10.11 -8.57 -7.79
CA GLU A 103 -9.00 -9.21 -8.51
C GLU A 103 -7.72 -8.42 -8.26
N ALA A 104 -6.56 -9.08 -8.37
CA ALA A 104 -5.27 -8.42 -8.26
C ALA A 104 -4.26 -8.98 -9.27
N LEU A 105 -3.31 -8.17 -9.71
CA LEU A 105 -2.11 -8.61 -10.42
C LEU A 105 -0.88 -8.12 -9.67
N ASN A 106 -0.08 -9.06 -9.17
CA ASN A 106 1.18 -8.77 -8.48
C ASN A 106 2.33 -8.81 -9.48
N ILE A 107 3.09 -7.72 -9.54
CA ILE A 107 4.30 -7.55 -10.33
C ILE A 107 5.46 -7.43 -9.36
N ALA A 108 6.42 -8.34 -9.45
CA ALA A 108 7.63 -8.33 -8.65
C ALA A 108 8.48 -7.10 -8.98
N GLU A 109 9.32 -6.69 -8.03
CA GLU A 109 10.28 -5.62 -8.27
C GLU A 109 11.13 -5.93 -9.53
N PRO A 110 11.45 -4.90 -10.33
CA PRO A 110 12.46 -5.03 -11.36
C PRO A 110 13.82 -5.41 -10.75
N PHE A 111 14.53 -6.31 -11.40
CA PHE A 111 15.88 -6.71 -11.00
C PHE A 111 16.80 -6.76 -12.21
N ASP A 112 18.00 -6.20 -12.09
CA ASP A 112 18.97 -6.03 -13.18
C ASP A 112 18.34 -5.44 -14.45
N GLY A 113 17.48 -4.43 -14.29
CA GLY A 113 16.82 -3.73 -15.40
C GLY A 113 15.74 -4.55 -16.13
N ASN A 114 15.24 -5.63 -15.53
CA ASN A 114 14.24 -6.50 -16.14
C ASN A 114 13.08 -6.80 -15.19
N LEU A 115 11.88 -6.97 -15.75
CA LEU A 115 10.76 -7.58 -15.02
C LEU A 115 11.03 -9.08 -14.82
N GLN A 116 10.68 -9.61 -13.65
CA GLN A 116 11.08 -10.95 -13.23
C GLN A 116 10.05 -12.04 -13.57
N GLN A 117 9.03 -11.68 -14.34
CA GLN A 117 7.89 -12.54 -14.67
C GLN A 117 7.41 -12.29 -16.10
N PRO A 118 6.71 -13.25 -16.72
CA PRO A 118 6.02 -12.98 -17.97
C PRO A 118 4.91 -11.95 -17.74
N MET A 119 4.89 -10.91 -18.57
CA MET A 119 3.78 -9.96 -18.57
C MET A 119 2.60 -10.51 -19.38
N PRO A 120 1.34 -10.31 -18.92
CA PRO A 120 0.18 -10.73 -19.68
C PRO A 120 0.10 -9.96 -21.01
N LYS A 121 -0.51 -10.57 -22.02
CA LYS A 121 -0.57 -10.04 -23.40
C LYS A 121 -0.84 -8.52 -23.50
N PRO A 122 -1.87 -7.92 -22.86
CA PRO A 122 -2.11 -6.48 -22.93
C PRO A 122 -0.95 -5.63 -22.38
N LEU A 123 -0.21 -6.14 -21.40
CA LEU A 123 0.87 -5.40 -20.74
C LEU A 123 2.25 -5.65 -21.36
N LYS A 124 2.41 -6.62 -22.27
CA LYS A 124 3.72 -6.99 -22.86
C LYS A 124 4.40 -5.82 -23.55
N ALA A 125 3.65 -5.03 -24.32
CA ALA A 125 4.19 -3.87 -25.03
C ALA A 125 4.58 -2.71 -24.08
N HIS A 126 4.07 -2.72 -22.85
CA HIS A 126 4.26 -1.70 -21.83
C HIS A 126 5.21 -2.13 -20.71
N ALA A 127 5.92 -3.26 -20.87
CA ALA A 127 6.82 -3.79 -19.85
C ALA A 127 7.87 -2.77 -19.38
N GLN A 128 8.43 -2.00 -20.31
CA GLN A 128 9.40 -0.95 -19.99
C GLN A 128 8.77 0.20 -19.19
N THR A 129 7.57 0.65 -19.58
CA THR A 129 6.81 1.69 -18.87
C THR A 129 6.48 1.27 -17.44
N ILE A 130 6.05 0.01 -17.25
CA ILE A 130 5.75 -0.55 -15.93
C ILE A 130 7.01 -0.62 -15.06
N LEU A 131 8.14 -1.00 -15.65
CA LEU A 131 9.44 -1.02 -14.96
C LEU A 131 9.86 0.39 -14.52
N GLU A 132 9.78 1.38 -15.41
CA GLU A 132 10.13 2.77 -15.12
C GLU A 132 9.21 3.39 -14.07
N PHE A 133 7.91 3.04 -14.09
CA PHE A 133 6.97 3.45 -13.05
C PHE A 133 7.36 2.87 -11.69
N GLN A 134 7.70 1.57 -11.62
CA GLN A 134 8.15 0.94 -10.37
C GLN A 134 9.45 1.57 -9.84
N ASN A 135 10.40 1.91 -10.70
CA ASN A 135 11.62 2.62 -10.29
C ASN A 135 11.30 3.97 -9.64
N ARG A 136 10.36 4.74 -10.20
CA ARG A 136 9.91 6.01 -9.62
C ARG A 136 9.18 5.83 -8.29
N CYS A 137 8.39 4.76 -8.15
CA CYS A 137 7.81 4.38 -6.86
C CYS A 137 8.89 4.07 -5.82
N LEU A 138 9.96 3.34 -6.20
CA LEU A 138 11.09 3.07 -5.32
C LEU A 138 11.82 4.37 -4.91
N GLU A 139 12.06 5.30 -5.84
CA GLU A 139 12.65 6.61 -5.57
C GLU A 139 11.82 7.43 -4.58
N LEU A 140 10.49 7.44 -4.73
CA LEU A 140 9.59 8.08 -3.76
C LEU A 140 9.68 7.41 -2.39
N CYS A 141 9.66 6.07 -2.34
CA CYS A 141 9.82 5.34 -1.09
C CYS A 141 11.15 5.68 -0.41
N GLN A 142 12.25 5.74 -1.17
CA GLN A 142 13.55 6.14 -0.63
C GLN A 142 13.51 7.55 -0.07
N THR A 143 12.90 8.50 -0.78
CA THR A 143 12.75 9.89 -0.29
C THR A 143 12.00 9.94 1.04
N ILE A 144 10.89 9.21 1.17
CA ILE A 144 10.10 9.15 2.41
C ILE A 144 10.91 8.49 3.55
N LEU A 145 11.63 7.41 3.26
CA LEU A 145 12.49 6.71 4.22
C LEU A 145 13.66 7.58 4.70
N GLU A 146 14.26 8.39 3.82
CA GLU A 146 15.27 9.39 4.21
C GLU A 146 14.68 10.45 5.14
N LEU A 147 13.46 10.92 4.86
CA LEU A 147 12.78 11.89 5.72
C LEU A 147 12.46 11.29 7.10
N PHE A 148 12.09 10.00 7.18
CA PHE A 148 11.97 9.30 8.46
C PHE A 148 13.31 9.16 9.18
N ALA A 149 14.39 8.83 8.47
CA ALA A 149 15.73 8.78 9.06
C ALA A 149 16.12 10.11 9.71
N VAL A 150 15.92 11.22 8.99
CA VAL A 150 16.16 12.58 9.50
C VAL A 150 15.27 12.88 10.73
N ALA A 151 13.99 12.54 10.68
CA ALA A 151 13.06 12.77 11.79
C ALA A 151 13.42 11.96 13.05
N LEU A 152 14.06 10.81 12.87
CA LEU A 152 14.51 9.92 13.94
C LEU A 152 15.95 10.17 14.41
N ASP A 153 16.59 11.24 13.91
CA ASP A 153 17.99 11.61 14.23
C ASP A 153 18.99 10.50 13.84
N LEU A 154 18.79 9.91 12.65
CA LEU A 154 19.64 8.88 12.06
C LEU A 154 20.46 9.45 10.89
N GLU A 155 21.46 8.69 10.43
CA GLU A 155 22.06 8.93 9.11
C GLU A 155 20.98 8.83 8.03
N LYS A 156 20.99 9.79 7.08
CA LYS A 156 19.93 9.96 6.08
C LYS A 156 19.63 8.68 5.31
N ASP A 157 20.66 7.89 5.02
CA ASP A 157 20.60 6.65 4.25
C ASP A 157 20.39 5.40 5.10
N TRP A 158 20.18 5.52 6.42
CA TRP A 158 20.08 4.36 7.31
C TRP A 158 18.98 3.39 6.87
N PHE A 159 17.80 3.89 6.51
CA PHE A 159 16.75 3.04 5.95
C PHE A 159 17.02 2.69 4.49
N THR A 160 17.39 3.64 3.64
CA THR A 160 17.48 3.43 2.18
C THR A 160 18.57 2.44 1.80
N ALA A 161 19.71 2.44 2.51
CA ALA A 161 20.76 1.44 2.36
C ALA A 161 20.26 0.02 2.65
N ARG A 162 19.15 -0.14 3.38
CA ARG A 162 18.51 -1.43 3.67
C ARG A 162 17.35 -1.74 2.72
N HIS A 163 16.99 -0.84 1.81
CA HIS A 163 15.90 -1.02 0.83
C HIS A 163 16.40 -1.13 -0.61
N SER A 164 17.61 -0.66 -0.91
CA SER A 164 18.17 -0.77 -2.26
C SER A 164 19.68 -0.85 -2.24
N GLN A 165 20.20 -1.93 -2.81
CA GLN A 165 21.63 -2.14 -3.06
C GLN A 165 21.79 -2.92 -4.37
N PRO A 166 22.82 -2.63 -5.19
CA PRO A 166 23.10 -3.39 -6.39
C PRO A 166 23.23 -4.90 -6.12
N GLY A 167 22.57 -5.71 -6.95
CA GLY A 167 22.63 -7.17 -6.86
C GLY A 167 21.88 -7.81 -5.69
N LYS A 168 21.11 -7.03 -4.92
CA LYS A 168 20.25 -7.54 -3.84
C LYS A 168 18.78 -7.43 -4.20
N ARG A 169 17.98 -8.36 -3.69
CA ARG A 169 16.53 -8.45 -3.93
C ARG A 169 15.75 -8.04 -2.71
N SER A 170 14.53 -7.56 -2.92
CA SER A 170 13.52 -7.42 -1.88
C SER A 170 12.24 -8.15 -2.25
N GLY A 171 11.37 -8.36 -1.25
CA GLY A 171 10.00 -8.82 -1.46
C GLY A 171 9.04 -7.74 -1.96
N THR A 172 9.54 -6.62 -2.49
CA THR A 172 8.72 -5.51 -2.99
C THR A 172 7.82 -5.98 -4.13
N VAL A 173 6.56 -5.56 -4.07
CA VAL A 173 5.54 -5.92 -5.07
C VAL A 173 4.75 -4.68 -5.47
N PHE A 174 4.59 -4.50 -6.77
CA PHE A 174 3.63 -3.59 -7.34
C PHE A 174 2.34 -4.34 -7.69
N ARG A 175 1.24 -3.96 -7.06
CA ARG A 175 -0.05 -4.63 -7.18
C ARG A 175 -1.06 -3.73 -7.87
N LEU A 176 -1.61 -4.19 -8.99
CA LEU A 176 -2.79 -3.62 -9.62
C LEU A 176 -4.03 -4.27 -8.99
N LEU A 177 -5.06 -3.48 -8.64
CA LEU A 177 -6.28 -3.96 -8.00
C LEU A 177 -7.52 -3.53 -8.77
N TYR A 178 -8.45 -4.46 -8.90
CA TYR A 178 -9.78 -4.22 -9.48
C TYR A 178 -10.87 -4.75 -8.56
N TYR A 179 -11.81 -3.89 -8.23
CA TYR A 179 -12.98 -4.18 -7.43
C TYR A 179 -14.22 -4.03 -8.32
N PRO A 180 -14.79 -5.13 -8.81
CA PRO A 180 -15.89 -5.07 -9.75
C PRO A 180 -17.14 -4.49 -9.09
N LYS A 181 -17.94 -3.82 -9.91
CA LYS A 181 -19.37 -3.63 -9.68
C LYS A 181 -20.02 -5.00 -9.54
N VAL A 182 -20.95 -5.09 -8.60
CA VAL A 182 -21.75 -6.29 -8.37
C VAL A 182 -23.22 -5.96 -8.55
N GLU A 183 -23.97 -6.86 -9.18
CA GLU A 183 -25.42 -6.70 -9.37
C GLU A 183 -26.18 -6.80 -8.04
N THR A 184 -25.70 -7.66 -7.15
CA THR A 184 -26.22 -7.86 -5.81
C THR A 184 -25.07 -7.78 -4.81
N TYR A 185 -25.31 -7.07 -3.70
CA TYR A 185 -24.41 -7.04 -2.56
C TYR A 185 -25.22 -7.09 -1.28
N GLU A 186 -24.68 -7.75 -0.26
CA GLU A 186 -25.25 -7.83 1.07
C GLU A 186 -24.41 -6.95 2.00
N ASP A 187 -25.00 -5.83 2.45
CA ASP A 187 -24.34 -4.89 3.35
C ASP A 187 -23.90 -5.56 4.66
N GLY A 188 -22.69 -5.25 5.12
CA GLY A 188 -22.07 -5.88 6.28
C GLY A 188 -21.66 -7.35 6.10
N VAL A 189 -21.85 -7.95 4.92
CA VAL A 189 -21.42 -9.32 4.60
C VAL A 189 -20.40 -9.34 3.48
N ASP A 190 -20.72 -8.68 2.36
CA ASP A 190 -19.80 -8.53 1.24
C ASP A 190 -18.86 -7.34 1.49
N ILE A 191 -17.58 -7.54 1.19
CA ILE A 191 -16.55 -6.51 1.34
C ILE A 191 -15.58 -6.59 0.16
N ARG A 192 -15.09 -5.42 -0.26
CA ARG A 192 -14.13 -5.31 -1.37
C ARG A 192 -12.75 -5.80 -0.96
N ALA A 193 -12.28 -5.40 0.22
CA ALA A 193 -11.10 -5.96 0.88
C ALA A 193 -11.32 -6.02 2.39
N GLY A 194 -11.08 -7.18 3.00
CA GLY A 194 -11.16 -7.40 4.44
C GLY A 194 -10.25 -6.50 5.28
N ALA A 195 -10.47 -6.50 6.59
CA ALA A 195 -9.61 -5.79 7.53
C ALA A 195 -8.21 -6.39 7.58
N HIS A 196 -7.19 -5.60 7.31
CA HIS A 196 -5.80 -6.05 7.31
C HIS A 196 -4.83 -4.88 7.58
N SER A 197 -3.57 -5.24 7.81
CA SER A 197 -2.43 -4.33 7.79
C SER A 197 -1.43 -4.80 6.74
N ASP A 198 -0.68 -3.87 6.16
CA ASP A 198 0.32 -4.18 5.15
C ASP A 198 1.60 -4.72 5.80
N PHE A 199 2.32 -5.60 5.11
CA PHE A 199 3.42 -6.33 5.75
C PHE A 199 4.75 -5.59 5.74
N GLY A 200 5.00 -4.74 4.73
CA GLY A 200 6.32 -4.16 4.48
C GLY A 200 6.64 -2.92 5.30
N SER A 201 7.52 -2.08 4.76
CA SER A 201 7.91 -0.83 5.40
C SER A 201 6.85 0.24 5.20
N ILE A 202 6.59 0.59 3.95
CA ILE A 202 5.59 1.57 3.54
C ILE A 202 4.87 1.11 2.28
N THR A 203 3.62 1.50 2.14
CA THR A 203 2.83 1.29 0.92
C THR A 203 2.52 2.62 0.28
N LEU A 204 2.76 2.73 -1.04
CA LEU A 204 2.23 3.83 -1.85
C LEU A 204 0.91 3.39 -2.46
N LEU A 205 -0.20 4.01 -2.06
CA LEU A 205 -1.53 3.74 -2.60
C LEU A 205 -1.96 4.85 -3.56
N PHE A 206 -2.21 4.45 -4.80
CA PHE A 206 -2.77 5.27 -5.84
C PHE A 206 -4.27 5.00 -5.96
N GLN A 207 -5.08 6.05 -5.99
CA GLN A 207 -6.54 6.00 -6.09
C GLN A 207 -7.02 6.78 -7.31
N GLN A 208 -8.26 6.58 -7.72
CA GLN A 208 -8.92 7.39 -8.75
C GLN A 208 -10.02 8.25 -8.12
N HIS A 209 -10.23 9.45 -8.66
CA HIS A 209 -11.31 10.33 -8.26
C HIS A 209 -12.67 9.62 -8.34
N GLY A 210 -13.56 9.93 -7.40
CA GLY A 210 -14.92 9.37 -7.36
C GLY A 210 -15.00 7.87 -7.00
N GLN A 211 -13.91 7.24 -6.53
CA GLN A 211 -13.90 5.83 -6.15
C GLN A 211 -13.59 5.60 -4.66
N PRO A 212 -14.48 6.03 -3.74
CA PRO A 212 -14.29 5.86 -2.30
C PRO A 212 -14.44 4.40 -1.85
N GLY A 213 -14.20 4.16 -0.57
CA GLY A 213 -14.46 2.88 0.09
C GLY A 213 -13.36 2.46 1.05
N LEU A 214 -12.18 3.09 1.02
CA LEU A 214 -11.13 2.83 1.99
C LEU A 214 -11.56 3.37 3.37
N GLU A 215 -11.40 2.54 4.40
CA GLU A 215 -11.59 2.91 5.79
C GLU A 215 -10.38 2.48 6.61
N ILE A 216 -10.00 3.29 7.61
CA ILE A 216 -8.98 2.94 8.61
C ILE A 216 -9.63 2.71 9.96
N LYS A 217 -9.02 1.86 10.78
CA LYS A 217 -9.47 1.58 12.13
C LYS A 217 -8.77 2.51 13.12
N THR A 218 -9.53 3.30 13.85
CA THR A 218 -9.00 4.22 14.86
C THR A 218 -8.50 3.47 16.10
N PRO A 219 -7.72 4.12 16.99
CA PRO A 219 -7.38 3.55 18.29
C PRO A 219 -8.60 3.27 19.20
N SER A 220 -9.73 3.96 19.00
CA SER A 220 -11.00 3.64 19.69
C SER A 220 -11.67 2.37 19.15
N GLY A 221 -11.18 1.83 18.03
CA GLY A 221 -11.71 0.63 17.38
C GLY A 221 -12.79 0.93 16.33
N GLU A 222 -13.06 2.20 16.04
CA GLU A 222 -14.04 2.66 15.08
C GLU A 222 -13.48 2.65 13.66
N TRP A 223 -14.33 2.42 12.66
CA TRP A 223 -13.96 2.54 11.26
C TRP A 223 -14.28 3.95 10.76
N VAL A 224 -13.27 4.63 10.22
CA VAL A 224 -13.44 5.99 9.66
C VAL A 224 -13.08 5.99 8.17
N PRO A 225 -13.89 6.61 7.31
CA PRO A 225 -13.59 6.71 5.89
C PRO A 225 -12.33 7.52 5.60
N VAL A 226 -11.51 7.07 4.66
CA VAL A 226 -10.39 7.85 4.13
C VAL A 226 -10.88 8.64 2.93
N PRO A 227 -10.65 9.97 2.86
CA PRO A 227 -11.02 10.75 1.69
C PRO A 227 -10.23 10.26 0.47
N VAL A 228 -10.86 10.25 -0.71
CA VAL A 228 -10.13 9.98 -1.96
C VAL A 228 -9.24 11.17 -2.31
N ASP A 229 -9.82 12.37 -2.20
CA ASP A 229 -9.15 13.65 -2.39
C ASP A 229 -9.20 14.44 -1.07
N PRO A 230 -8.06 14.65 -0.40
CA PRO A 230 -8.03 15.40 0.87
C PRO A 230 -8.22 16.91 0.70
N HIS A 231 -8.20 17.43 -0.54
CA HIS A 231 -8.45 18.85 -0.83
C HIS A 231 -9.93 19.13 -1.12
N SER A 232 -10.73 18.07 -1.29
CA SER A 232 -12.16 18.19 -1.54
C SER A 232 -12.97 18.20 -0.24
N ASN A 233 -14.04 19.00 -0.24
CA ASN A 233 -15.08 18.96 0.79
C ASN A 233 -16.20 17.95 0.47
N THR A 234 -16.10 17.22 -0.64
CA THR A 234 -17.07 16.21 -1.06
C THR A 234 -16.51 14.81 -0.86
N TYR A 235 -17.19 14.02 -0.03
CA TYR A 235 -16.96 12.58 0.08
C TYR A 235 -18.00 11.85 -0.77
N GLY A 236 -17.57 10.99 -1.70
CA GLY A 236 -18.49 10.17 -2.48
C GLY A 236 -18.01 9.90 -3.89
N THR A 237 -18.96 9.52 -4.75
CA THR A 237 -18.72 9.14 -6.15
C THR A 237 -18.88 10.30 -7.14
N SER A 238 -19.36 11.45 -6.67
CA SER A 238 -19.50 12.65 -7.50
C SER A 238 -18.13 13.30 -7.70
N ILE A 239 -17.79 13.56 -8.96
CA ILE A 239 -16.57 14.29 -9.34
C ILE A 239 -17.03 15.69 -9.75
N ASP A 240 -16.49 16.72 -9.11
CA ASP A 240 -16.72 18.11 -9.52
C ASP A 240 -15.57 18.62 -10.42
N GLU A 241 -15.78 19.78 -11.05
CA GLU A 241 -14.81 20.37 -11.98
C GLU A 241 -13.48 20.75 -11.29
N THR A 242 -13.46 20.93 -9.97
CA THR A 242 -12.27 21.30 -9.21
C THR A 242 -11.38 20.08 -8.93
N MET A 243 -11.98 18.90 -8.77
CA MET A 243 -11.26 17.63 -8.64
C MET A 243 -10.46 17.25 -9.90
N GLN A 244 -10.86 17.73 -11.09
CA GLN A 244 -10.13 17.41 -12.33
C GLN A 244 -8.88 18.25 -12.55
N GLN A 245 -8.65 19.29 -11.75
CA GLN A 245 -7.55 20.25 -11.97
C GLN A 245 -6.28 19.95 -11.17
N HIS A 246 -6.36 19.07 -10.16
CA HIS A 246 -5.24 18.74 -9.30
C HIS A 246 -5.04 17.23 -9.22
N PRO A 247 -3.81 16.72 -9.39
CA PRO A 247 -3.54 15.31 -9.21
C PRO A 247 -3.77 14.91 -7.75
N LEU A 248 -4.34 13.72 -7.54
CA LEU A 248 -4.50 13.18 -6.20
C LEU A 248 -3.12 13.03 -5.51
N PRO A 249 -2.96 13.49 -4.27
CA PRO A 249 -1.79 13.14 -3.49
C PRO A 249 -1.76 11.63 -3.26
N ILE A 250 -0.55 11.08 -3.17
CA ILE A 250 -0.36 9.64 -2.97
C ILE A 250 -0.61 9.34 -1.49
N LEU A 251 -1.53 8.43 -1.19
CA LEU A 251 -1.73 7.98 0.18
C LEU A 251 -0.62 7.00 0.55
N VAL A 252 0.07 7.27 1.65
CA VAL A 252 1.15 6.43 2.16
C VAL A 252 0.78 5.92 3.55
N ASN A 253 0.94 4.62 3.75
CA ASN A 253 0.80 4.01 5.07
C ASN A 253 2.03 3.23 5.50
N ILE A 254 2.22 3.15 6.81
CA ILE A 254 3.26 2.33 7.43
C ILE A 254 2.77 0.88 7.46
N GLY A 255 3.66 -0.06 7.14
CA GLY A 255 3.41 -1.48 7.27
C GLY A 255 4.01 -2.08 8.54
N ASP A 256 3.64 -3.32 8.81
CA ASP A 256 3.96 -4.05 10.03
C ASP A 256 5.46 -4.25 10.24
N LEU A 257 6.24 -4.36 9.17
CA LEU A 257 7.69 -4.47 9.28
C LEU A 257 8.27 -3.19 9.88
N LEU A 258 7.94 -2.01 9.35
CA LEU A 258 8.48 -0.75 9.87
C LEU A 258 7.89 -0.39 11.24
N ASP A 259 6.64 -0.76 11.50
CA ASP A 259 6.05 -0.67 12.84
C ASP A 259 6.87 -1.49 13.85
N ASP A 260 7.07 -2.79 13.58
CA ASP A 260 7.84 -3.65 14.46
C ASP A 260 9.30 -3.19 14.57
N TRP A 261 9.91 -2.76 13.46
CA TRP A 261 11.30 -2.28 13.42
C TRP A 261 11.51 -1.05 14.31
N THR A 262 10.50 -0.17 14.39
CA THR A 262 10.51 1.00 15.27
C THR A 262 9.89 0.74 16.65
N GLY A 263 9.62 -0.53 17.00
CA GLY A 263 9.04 -0.91 18.29
C GLY A 263 7.64 -0.34 18.52
N GLY A 264 6.86 -0.11 17.45
CA GLY A 264 5.53 0.49 17.52
C GLY A 264 5.47 2.00 17.57
N LEU A 265 6.60 2.69 17.37
CA LEU A 265 6.59 4.14 17.27
C LEU A 265 5.84 4.59 16.01
N LEU A 266 6.20 4.06 14.85
CA LEU A 266 5.48 4.27 13.60
C LEU A 266 4.36 3.23 13.51
N LYS A 267 3.11 3.63 13.32
CA LYS A 267 1.97 2.73 13.47
C LYS A 267 1.56 2.08 12.16
N SER A 268 1.51 0.76 12.14
CA SER A 268 0.81 0.02 11.10
C SER A 268 -0.68 -0.02 11.45
N THR A 269 -1.48 0.74 10.71
CA THR A 269 -2.91 0.91 10.99
C THR A 269 -3.75 -0.04 10.14
N VAL A 270 -4.62 -0.79 10.82
CA VAL A 270 -5.56 -1.70 10.16
C VAL A 270 -6.53 -0.92 9.29
N HIS A 271 -6.74 -1.39 8.07
CA HIS A 271 -7.62 -0.76 7.08
C HIS A 271 -8.40 -1.81 6.29
N ARG A 272 -9.47 -1.37 5.62
CA ARG A 272 -10.34 -2.22 4.79
C ARG A 272 -10.91 -1.42 3.63
N VAL A 273 -11.46 -2.11 2.63
CA VAL A 273 -12.20 -1.45 1.53
C VAL A 273 -13.63 -1.97 1.54
N ILE A 274 -14.59 -1.09 1.79
CA ILE A 274 -16.02 -1.39 1.77
C ILE A 274 -16.66 -1.08 0.42
N PHE A 275 -17.86 -1.62 0.20
CA PHE A 275 -18.73 -1.12 -0.85
C PHE A 275 -19.31 0.25 -0.44
N PRO A 276 -19.40 1.22 -1.36
CA PRO A 276 -20.18 2.42 -1.09
C PRO A 276 -21.67 2.06 -0.99
N GLN A 277 -22.49 2.96 -0.42
CA GLN A 277 -23.93 2.76 -0.34
C GLN A 277 -24.52 2.51 -1.73
N GLY A 278 -25.32 1.44 -1.87
CA GLY A 278 -25.89 1.04 -3.16
C GLY A 278 -24.97 0.17 -4.03
N GLY A 279 -23.85 -0.32 -3.48
CA GLY A 279 -22.94 -1.29 -4.14
C GLY A 279 -21.90 -0.64 -5.05
N GLY A 280 -22.19 0.55 -5.57
CA GLY A 280 -21.25 1.37 -6.34
C GLY A 280 -20.89 0.83 -7.72
N GLU A 281 -19.95 1.53 -8.35
CA GLU A 281 -19.38 1.19 -9.66
C GLU A 281 -18.01 0.52 -9.49
N ASP A 282 -17.42 0.06 -10.60
CA ASP A 282 -16.05 -0.45 -10.62
C ASP A 282 -15.08 0.49 -9.92
N ARG A 283 -14.16 -0.08 -9.13
CA ARG A 283 -13.06 0.66 -8.49
C ARG A 283 -11.73 0.04 -8.87
N TYR A 284 -10.75 0.89 -9.12
CA TYR A 284 -9.37 0.54 -9.38
C TYR A 284 -8.47 1.22 -8.35
N SER A 285 -7.43 0.52 -7.93
CA SER A 285 -6.32 1.12 -7.17
C SER A 285 -5.02 0.43 -7.56
N MET A 286 -3.90 1.09 -7.30
CA MET A 286 -2.59 0.49 -7.43
C MET A 286 -1.86 0.65 -6.10
N ALA A 287 -1.16 -0.39 -5.66
CA ALA A 287 -0.40 -0.38 -4.41
C ALA A 287 1.04 -0.80 -4.68
N TYR A 288 2.00 0.02 -4.27
CA TYR A 288 3.41 -0.34 -4.28
C TYR A 288 3.86 -0.67 -2.86
N PHE A 289 4.02 -1.95 -2.56
CA PHE A 289 4.40 -2.45 -1.23
C PHE A 289 5.92 -2.48 -1.12
N CYS A 290 6.51 -1.46 -0.51
CA CYS A 290 7.95 -1.37 -0.34
C CYS A 290 8.42 -2.26 0.80
N GLN A 291 9.35 -3.17 0.49
CA GLN A 291 10.04 -4.02 1.44
C GLN A 291 11.51 -3.62 1.56
N PRO A 292 12.15 -3.81 2.72
CA PRO A 292 13.60 -3.86 2.78
C PRO A 292 14.14 -5.04 1.96
N LEU A 293 15.43 -4.99 1.64
CA LEU A 293 16.14 -6.10 1.03
C LEU A 293 15.97 -7.38 1.85
N ASP A 294 15.86 -8.53 1.20
CA ASP A 294 15.56 -9.82 1.81
C ASP A 294 16.50 -10.17 2.97
N ASP A 295 17.78 -9.79 2.85
CA ASP A 295 18.84 -10.05 3.83
C ASP A 295 19.02 -8.94 4.87
N ALA A 296 18.19 -7.88 4.82
CA ALA A 296 18.23 -6.81 5.80
C ALA A 296 17.83 -7.36 7.18
N MET A 297 18.72 -7.18 8.16
CA MET A 297 18.45 -7.55 9.55
C MET A 297 17.56 -6.49 10.21
N LEU A 298 16.45 -6.93 10.81
CA LEU A 298 15.51 -6.06 11.55
C LEU A 298 16.04 -5.78 12.96
N GLU A 299 17.24 -5.20 13.02
CA GLU A 299 17.91 -4.80 14.26
C GLU A 299 17.25 -3.56 14.89
N ALA A 300 17.50 -3.31 16.18
CA ALA A 300 16.92 -2.15 16.85
C ALA A 300 17.33 -0.84 16.15
N VAL A 301 16.34 -0.01 15.78
CA VAL A 301 16.59 1.30 15.18
C VAL A 301 17.34 2.18 16.18
N PRO A 302 18.54 2.70 15.85
CA PRO A 302 19.42 3.40 16.80
C PRO A 302 18.98 4.86 17.04
N SER A 303 17.68 5.07 17.27
CA SER A 303 17.08 6.37 17.56
C SER A 303 16.71 6.48 19.04
N LYS A 304 17.03 7.62 19.66
CA LYS A 304 16.61 7.92 21.04
C LYS A 304 15.09 7.96 21.19
N LEU A 305 14.37 8.38 20.15
CA LEU A 305 12.90 8.41 20.14
C LEU A 305 12.33 6.99 20.15
N VAL A 306 12.91 6.09 19.34
CA VAL A 306 12.52 4.67 19.33
C VAL A 306 12.85 4.02 20.67
N GLN A 307 14.06 4.23 21.20
CA GLN A 307 14.46 3.70 22.51
C GLN A 307 13.52 4.14 23.63
N ALA A 308 13.24 5.45 23.74
CA ALA A 308 12.32 5.97 24.74
C ALA A 308 10.88 5.43 24.57
N HIS A 309 10.43 5.21 23.33
CA HIS A 309 9.14 4.59 23.07
C HIS A 309 9.10 3.15 23.56
N VAL A 310 10.11 2.35 23.21
CA VAL A 310 10.24 0.94 23.62
C VAL A 310 10.31 0.81 25.14
N GLU A 311 11.10 1.64 25.82
CA GLU A 311 11.18 1.67 27.29
C GLU A 311 9.83 1.96 27.94
N ARG A 312 9.03 2.84 27.33
CA ARG A 312 7.70 3.23 27.83
C ARG A 312 6.64 2.15 27.60
N THR A 313 6.67 1.44 26.47
CA THR A 313 5.60 0.49 26.08
C THR A 313 5.95 -0.97 26.34
N GLY A 314 7.24 -1.30 26.47
CA GLY A 314 7.75 -2.67 26.50
C GLY A 314 7.62 -3.41 25.15
N ARG A 315 7.21 -2.73 24.06
CA ARG A 315 7.08 -3.35 22.74
C ARG A 315 8.47 -3.52 22.12
N SER A 316 8.74 -4.70 21.56
CA SER A 316 9.99 -5.00 20.86
C SER A 316 9.70 -5.55 19.47
N GLY A 317 10.48 -5.11 18.49
CA GLY A 317 10.48 -5.69 17.14
C GLY A 317 11.12 -7.07 17.06
N MET A 318 11.81 -7.51 18.11
CA MET A 318 12.48 -8.82 18.13
C MET A 318 11.45 -9.96 18.20
N ARG A 319 11.69 -11.04 17.44
CA ARG A 319 10.88 -12.26 17.48
C ARG A 319 11.45 -13.24 18.49
N ASN A 320 10.74 -13.46 19.60
CA ASN A 320 11.20 -14.32 20.70
C ASN A 320 12.62 -13.97 21.18
N GLY A 321 12.97 -12.67 21.19
CA GLY A 321 14.29 -12.17 21.58
C GLY A 321 15.37 -12.24 20.50
N ASN A 322 15.04 -12.68 19.29
CA ASN A 322 15.97 -12.76 18.16
C ASN A 322 15.69 -11.68 17.10
N VAL A 323 16.77 -11.22 16.47
CA VAL A 323 16.69 -10.44 15.22
C VAL A 323 16.41 -11.40 14.07
N ILE A 324 15.48 -11.03 13.20
CA ILE A 324 15.12 -11.79 11.99
C ILE A 324 15.43 -10.96 10.74
N THR A 325 15.46 -11.60 9.58
CA THR A 325 15.57 -10.89 8.30
C THR A 325 14.22 -10.32 7.85
N ALA A 326 14.23 -9.32 6.97
CA ALA A 326 13.03 -8.83 6.31
C ALA A 326 12.30 -9.94 5.53
N ARG A 327 13.04 -10.87 4.92
CA ARG A 327 12.46 -12.04 4.25
C ARG A 327 11.73 -12.96 5.22
N ASP A 328 12.31 -13.27 6.38
CA ASP A 328 11.67 -14.13 7.38
C ASP A 328 10.36 -13.51 7.86
N HIS A 329 10.36 -12.19 8.14
CA HIS A 329 9.16 -11.44 8.50
C HIS A 329 8.08 -11.56 7.42
N LEU A 330 8.44 -11.29 6.16
CA LEU A 330 7.50 -11.38 5.04
C LEU A 330 6.94 -12.80 4.89
N MET A 331 7.78 -13.83 5.00
CA MET A 331 7.35 -15.22 4.88
C MET A 331 6.41 -15.64 6.03
N GLU A 332 6.66 -15.20 7.26
CA GLU A 332 5.75 -15.41 8.40
C GLU A 332 4.36 -14.79 8.11
N ARG A 333 4.33 -13.57 7.57
CA ARG A 333 3.07 -12.86 7.24
C ARG A 333 2.31 -13.48 6.08
N LEU A 334 3.03 -13.87 5.02
CA LEU A 334 2.44 -14.57 3.88
C LEU A 334 1.86 -15.92 4.29
N ALA A 335 2.57 -16.70 5.12
CA ALA A 335 2.09 -18.01 5.58
C ALA A 335 0.83 -17.91 6.46
N ALA A 336 0.71 -16.85 7.26
CA ALA A 336 -0.49 -16.60 8.06
C ALA A 336 -1.70 -16.21 7.21
N THR A 337 -1.48 -15.51 6.09
CA THR A 337 -2.54 -14.94 5.24
C THR A 337 -2.99 -15.93 4.17
N TYR A 338 -2.02 -16.51 3.45
CA TYR A 338 -2.24 -17.49 2.42
C TYR A 338 -2.02 -18.87 3.03
N THR A 339 -3.07 -19.45 3.59
CA THR A 339 -3.10 -20.89 3.88
C THR A 339 -3.12 -21.63 2.53
N LEU A 340 -1.99 -21.64 1.83
CA LEU A 340 -1.78 -22.45 0.64
C LEU A 340 -1.78 -23.91 1.13
N LYS A 341 -2.96 -24.55 1.07
CA LYS A 341 -3.09 -26.00 1.24
C LYS A 341 -2.58 -26.73 0.01
#